data_AF-A0A538QYI5-F1
#
_entry.id   AF-A0A538QYI5-F1
#
_cell.length_a   1.000
_cell.length_b   1.000
_cell.length_c   1.000
_cell.angle_alpha   90.00
_cell.angle_beta   90.00
_cell.angle_gamma   90.00
#
_symmetry.space_group_name_H-M   'P 1'
#
loop_
_entity.id
_entity.type
_entity.pdbx_description
1 polymer ?
#
loop_
_entity_poly.entity_id
_entity_poly.type
_entity_poly.pdbx_seq_one_letter_code
_entity_poly.pdbx_strand_id
1 'polypeptide(L)'
;MSVFTVAIHGVSPDPEVYGGLDAATAYIGAMFGPAAAKWLALSPSDQGRTIRGATLYLEREPWEGKRTGLAGGTPTTLAWPRAGITLGDGTPLDAATVPVDIAHATFELAVLIAGDPALPSKVDQGSNLKLVGGAGVPTVEFFAPTSASAGTAPRLPFVVQQLVGKYLATVAASVEGGFGQAGSACSAFSRHRQFTLIHGEE
;
A
#
# COMPACT_ATOMS: atom_id res chain seq x y z
N MET A 1 -1.96 1.64 17.77
CA MET A 1 -0.65 1.09 17.35
C MET A 1 0.32 2.26 17.24
N SER A 2 1.50 2.13 17.84
CA SER A 2 2.57 3.15 17.85
C SER A 2 3.48 3.03 16.63
N VAL A 3 4.38 4.00 16.44
CA VAL A 3 5.52 3.87 15.52
C VAL A 3 6.57 2.93 16.11
N PHE A 4 7.40 2.34 15.25
CA PHE A 4 8.49 1.46 15.64
C PHE A 4 9.81 2.03 15.14
N THR A 5 10.93 1.59 15.73
CA THR A 5 12.26 1.78 15.14
C THR A 5 12.79 0.42 14.69
N VAL A 6 13.65 0.43 13.68
CA VAL A 6 14.29 -0.80 13.20
C VAL A 6 15.80 -0.66 13.17
N ALA A 7 16.50 -1.62 13.77
CA ALA A 7 17.95 -1.62 13.80
C ALA A 7 18.52 -1.90 12.41
N ILE A 8 19.39 -1.02 11.93
CA ILE A 8 20.13 -1.20 10.68
C ILE A 8 21.61 -1.02 10.96
N HIS A 9 22.42 -2.01 10.58
CA HIS A 9 23.86 -1.98 10.80
C HIS A 9 24.49 -0.72 10.14
N GLY A 10 25.18 0.07 10.96
CA GLY A 10 25.85 1.31 10.54
C GLY A 10 24.95 2.56 10.49
N VAL A 11 23.69 2.48 10.94
CA VAL A 11 22.77 3.62 11.01
C VAL A 11 22.45 3.93 12.47
N SER A 12 22.57 5.19 12.87
CA SER A 12 22.17 5.69 14.19
C SER A 12 21.70 7.15 14.08
N PRO A 13 20.58 7.53 14.72
CA PRO A 13 19.66 6.67 15.47
C PRO A 13 18.91 5.67 14.56
N ASP A 14 18.36 4.61 15.16
CA ASP A 14 17.54 3.64 14.43
C ASP A 14 16.34 4.36 13.78
N PRO A 15 16.11 4.16 12.47
CA PRO A 15 15.06 4.89 11.76
C PRO A 15 13.64 4.44 12.17
N GLU A 16 12.72 5.39 12.18
CA GLU A 16 11.29 5.14 12.40
C GLU A 16 10.65 4.40 11.22
N VAL A 17 9.73 3.48 11.50
CA VAL A 17 8.99 2.68 10.51
C VAL A 17 7.56 2.39 10.97
N TYR A 18 6.67 2.12 10.02
CA TYR A 18 5.25 1.86 10.31
C TYR A 18 4.96 0.51 10.95
N GLY A 19 5.88 -0.45 10.86
CA GLY A 19 5.76 -1.75 11.50
C GLY A 19 7.11 -2.30 11.90
N GLY A 20 7.19 -2.88 13.10
CA GLY A 20 8.42 -3.47 13.65
C GLY A 20 8.82 -4.77 12.95
N LEU A 21 10.09 -5.16 13.10
CA LEU A 21 10.67 -6.34 12.45
C LEU A 21 9.98 -7.65 12.85
N ASP A 22 9.60 -7.80 14.12
CA ASP A 22 8.93 -9.02 14.61
C ASP A 22 7.54 -9.19 13.97
N ALA A 23 6.78 -8.09 13.88
CA ALA A 23 5.48 -8.09 13.24
C ALA A 23 5.60 -8.36 11.73
N ALA A 24 6.61 -7.77 11.08
CA ALA A 24 6.91 -8.03 9.67
C ALA A 24 7.23 -9.51 9.45
N THR A 25 8.06 -10.10 10.31
CA THR A 25 8.47 -11.51 10.20
C THR A 25 7.29 -12.44 10.39
N ALA A 26 6.40 -12.17 11.36
CA ALA A 26 5.19 -12.96 11.57
C ALA A 26 4.23 -12.87 10.38
N TYR A 27 4.02 -11.65 9.86
CA TYR A 27 3.12 -11.41 8.72
C TYR A 27 3.64 -12.06 7.43
N ILE A 28 4.91 -11.81 7.09
CA ILE A 28 5.56 -12.34 5.88
C ILE A 28 5.78 -13.85 5.99
N GLY A 29 6.00 -14.37 7.20
CA GLY A 29 6.10 -15.81 7.47
C GLY A 29 4.83 -16.59 7.14
N ALA A 30 3.67 -15.93 7.14
CA ALA A 30 2.40 -16.52 6.73
C ALA A 30 2.14 -16.43 5.21
N MET A 31 2.98 -15.70 4.46
CA MET A 31 2.83 -15.56 3.01
C MET A 31 3.40 -16.76 2.27
N PHE A 32 2.72 -17.15 1.18
CA PHE A 32 3.24 -18.14 0.24
C PHE A 32 3.81 -17.42 -0.98
N GLY A 33 5.09 -17.62 -1.26
CA GLY A 33 5.70 -17.14 -2.49
C GLY A 33 7.22 -16.97 -2.43
N PRO A 34 7.89 -16.95 -3.59
CA PRO A 34 9.35 -16.84 -3.67
C PRO A 34 9.87 -15.50 -3.13
N ALA A 35 9.08 -14.43 -3.23
CA ALA A 35 9.46 -13.11 -2.71
C ALA A 35 9.50 -13.11 -1.16
N ALA A 36 8.51 -13.72 -0.51
CA ALA A 36 8.49 -13.86 0.95
C ALA A 36 9.68 -14.71 1.44
N ALA A 37 9.94 -15.84 0.77
CA ALA A 37 11.11 -16.68 1.08
C ALA A 37 12.44 -15.92 0.91
N LYS A 38 12.56 -15.11 -0.14
CA LYS A 38 13.73 -14.25 -0.37
C LYS A 38 13.91 -13.22 0.75
N TRP A 39 12.83 -12.57 1.17
CA TRP A 39 12.87 -11.60 2.27
C TRP A 39 13.23 -12.25 3.61
N LEU A 40 12.66 -13.42 3.91
CA LEU A 40 12.95 -14.17 5.13
C LEU A 40 14.40 -14.68 5.18
N ALA A 41 15.05 -14.87 4.02
CA ALA A 41 16.45 -15.25 3.93
C ALA A 41 17.44 -14.08 4.11
N LEU A 42 16.95 -12.82 4.14
CA LEU A 42 17.80 -11.66 4.38
C LEU A 42 18.30 -11.61 5.82
N SER A 43 19.42 -10.91 6.03
CA SER A 43 19.87 -10.59 7.39
C SER A 43 18.86 -9.64 8.07
N PRO A 44 18.74 -9.64 9.41
CA PRO A 44 17.86 -8.69 10.13
C PRO A 44 18.13 -7.22 9.76
N SER A 45 19.39 -6.86 9.53
CA SER A 45 19.77 -5.52 9.10
C SER A 45 19.25 -5.21 7.68
N ASP A 46 19.29 -6.18 6.75
CA ASP A 46 18.79 -5.97 5.39
C ASP A 46 17.26 -5.99 5.34
N GLN A 47 16.62 -6.81 6.18
CA GLN A 47 15.18 -6.73 6.43
C GLN A 47 14.81 -5.31 6.91
N GLY A 48 15.53 -4.77 7.90
CA GLY A 48 15.33 -3.40 8.35
C GLY A 48 15.49 -2.35 7.25
N ARG A 49 16.46 -2.50 6.35
CA ARG A 49 16.64 -1.62 5.18
C ARG A 49 15.44 -1.67 4.24
N THR A 50 14.91 -2.86 3.94
CA THR A 50 13.73 -3.00 3.07
C THR A 50 12.47 -2.40 3.69
N ILE A 51 12.25 -2.58 5.00
CA ILE A 51 11.12 -1.99 5.73
C ILE A 51 11.24 -0.46 5.75
N ARG A 52 12.44 0.09 5.99
CA ARG A 52 12.66 1.53 5.93
C ARG A 52 12.45 2.07 4.51
N GLY A 53 12.94 1.35 3.49
CA GLY A 53 12.69 1.70 2.09
C GLY A 53 11.21 1.74 1.76
N ALA A 54 10.45 0.74 2.21
CA ALA A 54 9.00 0.68 2.05
C ALA A 54 8.28 1.83 2.77
N THR A 55 8.69 2.13 4.01
CA THR A 55 8.16 3.27 4.78
C THR A 55 8.37 4.57 4.01
N LEU A 56 9.59 4.83 3.54
CA LEU A 56 9.93 6.04 2.78
C LEU A 56 9.19 6.15 1.45
N TYR A 57 8.83 5.01 0.85
CA TYR A 57 8.03 4.99 -0.37
C TYR A 57 6.59 5.42 -0.08
N LEU A 58 5.98 4.89 0.98
CA LEU A 58 4.65 5.30 1.44
C LEU A 58 4.61 6.76 1.90
N GLU A 59 5.70 7.29 2.47
CA GLU A 59 5.80 8.70 2.86
C GLU A 59 5.62 9.69 1.68
N ARG A 60 5.80 9.24 0.44
CA ARG A 60 5.64 10.07 -0.75
C ARG A 60 4.20 10.22 -1.20
N GLU A 61 3.29 9.41 -0.68
CA GLU A 61 1.90 9.41 -1.09
C GLU A 61 1.12 10.57 -0.47
N PRO A 62 0.13 11.14 -1.19
CA PRO A 62 -0.75 12.15 -0.64
C PRO A 62 -1.77 11.49 0.30
N TRP A 63 -1.60 11.69 1.60
CA TRP A 63 -2.49 11.14 2.63
C TRP A 63 -3.64 12.09 2.98
N GLU A 64 -4.83 11.54 3.20
CA GLU A 64 -5.99 12.27 3.71
C GLU A 64 -5.77 12.74 5.15
N GLY A 65 -6.49 13.77 5.59
CA GLY A 65 -6.45 14.26 6.97
C GLY A 65 -5.20 15.07 7.29
N LYS A 66 -5.00 15.37 8.57
CA LYS A 66 -3.89 16.20 9.06
C LYS A 66 -2.93 15.37 9.89
N ARG A 67 -1.65 15.41 9.54
CA ARG A 67 -0.58 14.79 10.33
C ARG A 67 -0.59 15.33 11.76
N THR A 68 -0.53 14.43 12.75
CA THR A 68 -0.50 14.81 14.16
C THR A 68 0.91 15.06 14.67
N GLY A 69 1.91 14.41 14.07
CA GLY A 69 3.31 14.45 14.51
C GLY A 69 3.55 13.71 15.83
N LEU A 70 2.55 13.00 16.34
CA LEU A 70 2.59 12.27 17.60
C LEU A 70 1.93 10.89 17.41
N ALA A 71 2.59 9.84 17.90
CA ALA A 71 2.03 8.49 17.98
C ALA A 71 2.01 8.04 19.44
N GLY A 72 0.81 7.83 19.99
CA GLY A 72 0.65 7.52 21.42
C GLY A 72 1.29 8.56 22.35
N GLY A 73 1.50 9.81 21.90
CA GLY A 73 2.18 10.88 22.64
C GLY A 73 3.69 11.00 22.38
N THR A 74 4.30 10.09 21.61
CA THR A 74 5.71 10.19 21.20
C THR A 74 5.85 10.98 19.90
N PRO A 75 6.74 12.00 19.82
CA PRO A 75 7.03 12.71 18.58
C PRO A 75 7.49 11.77 17.47
N THR A 76 6.95 11.97 16.26
CA THR A 76 7.34 11.19 15.09
C THR A 76 7.47 12.03 13.83
N THR A 77 8.45 11.65 13.00
CA THR A 77 8.73 12.28 11.72
C THR A 77 7.88 11.72 10.57
N LEU A 78 7.14 10.64 10.80
CA LEU A 78 6.34 9.96 9.78
C LEU A 78 5.01 10.65 9.48
N ALA A 79 4.44 10.41 8.30
CA ALA A 79 3.18 10.98 7.82
C ALA A 79 1.96 10.51 8.62
N TRP A 80 2.02 9.33 9.23
CA TRP A 80 1.07 8.82 10.21
C TRP A 80 1.67 8.84 11.62
N PRO A 81 0.85 9.04 12.67
CA PRO A 81 -0.62 9.13 12.68
C PRO A 81 -1.23 10.44 12.14
N ARG A 82 -2.55 10.40 11.88
CA ARG A 82 -3.31 11.51 11.27
C ARG A 82 -4.70 11.67 11.90
N ALA A 83 -5.16 12.91 11.99
CA ALA A 83 -6.48 13.30 12.47
C ALA A 83 -7.42 13.69 11.33
N GLY A 84 -8.73 13.62 11.58
CA GLY A 84 -9.77 14.08 10.65
C GLY A 84 -10.11 13.10 9.53
N ILE A 85 -9.81 11.82 9.72
CA ILE A 85 -10.13 10.74 8.78
C ILE A 85 -11.34 9.97 9.31
N THR A 86 -12.33 9.77 8.45
CA THR A 86 -13.51 8.96 8.75
C THR A 86 -13.50 7.75 7.82
N LEU A 87 -13.64 6.56 8.38
CA LEU A 87 -13.72 5.33 7.60
C LEU A 87 -15.04 5.26 6.82
N GLY A 88 -15.11 4.40 5.80
CA GLY A 88 -16.30 4.28 4.95
C GLY A 88 -17.58 3.80 5.66
N ASP A 89 -17.47 3.33 6.91
CA ASP A 89 -18.57 2.98 7.80
C ASP A 89 -19.03 4.15 8.70
N GLY A 90 -18.38 5.31 8.59
CA GLY A 90 -18.65 6.49 9.42
C GLY A 90 -17.84 6.53 10.73
N THR A 91 -17.02 5.52 11.01
CA THR A 91 -16.22 5.46 12.24
C THR A 91 -15.02 6.40 12.14
N PRO A 92 -14.82 7.33 13.09
CA PRO A 92 -13.62 8.16 13.11
C PRO A 92 -12.40 7.31 13.44
N LEU A 93 -11.32 7.52 12.70
CA LEU A 93 -10.04 6.88 12.99
C LEU A 93 -9.33 7.61 14.13
N ASP A 94 -8.78 6.85 15.09
CA ASP A 94 -7.99 7.40 16.19
C ASP A 94 -6.73 8.12 15.68
N ALA A 95 -6.63 9.41 16.01
CA ALA A 95 -5.56 10.29 15.59
C ALA A 95 -4.20 10.00 16.24
N ALA A 96 -4.15 9.16 17.28
CA ALA A 96 -2.91 8.74 17.92
C ALA A 96 -2.37 7.41 17.39
N THR A 97 -3.08 6.75 16.48
CA THR A 97 -2.82 5.38 16.05
C THR A 97 -2.46 5.30 14.56
N VAL A 98 -1.41 4.54 14.25
CA VAL A 98 -1.13 4.09 12.88
C VAL A 98 -2.08 2.93 12.55
N PRO A 99 -2.85 2.96 11.44
CA PRO A 99 -3.69 1.84 11.04
C PRO A 99 -2.87 0.59 10.74
N VAL A 100 -3.41 -0.58 11.12
CA VAL A 100 -2.78 -1.87 10.84
C VAL A 100 -2.55 -2.09 9.34
N ASP A 101 -3.46 -1.56 8.50
CA ASP A 101 -3.35 -1.65 7.04
C ASP A 101 -2.12 -0.92 6.49
N ILE A 102 -1.69 0.18 7.12
CA ILE A 102 -0.45 0.89 6.76
C ILE A 102 0.78 0.06 7.11
N ALA A 103 0.77 -0.63 8.26
CA ALA A 103 1.82 -1.56 8.65
C ALA A 103 1.90 -2.76 7.69
N HIS A 104 0.76 -3.39 7.37
CA HIS A 104 0.69 -4.49 6.40
C HIS A 104 1.15 -4.06 5.01
N ALA A 105 0.72 -2.88 4.54
CA ALA A 105 1.18 -2.30 3.28
C ALA A 105 2.70 -2.09 3.25
N THR A 106 3.29 -1.69 4.37
CA THR A 106 4.74 -1.57 4.52
C THR A 106 5.42 -2.93 4.40
N PHE A 107 4.84 -4.00 4.96
CA PHE A 107 5.39 -5.35 4.89
C PHE A 107 5.32 -5.93 3.47
N GLU A 108 4.17 -5.79 2.80
CA GLU A 108 3.99 -6.20 1.40
C GLU A 108 5.02 -5.52 0.49
N LEU A 109 5.19 -4.20 0.67
CA LEU A 109 6.14 -3.45 -0.11
C LEU A 109 7.61 -3.81 0.22
N ALA A 110 7.92 -4.13 1.48
CA ALA A 110 9.25 -4.58 1.86
C ALA A 110 9.64 -5.91 1.18
N VAL A 111 8.69 -6.85 1.08
CA VAL A 111 8.86 -8.11 0.33
C VAL A 111 9.12 -7.83 -1.15
N LEU A 112 8.35 -6.92 -1.75
CA LEU A 112 8.54 -6.53 -3.15
C LEU A 112 9.90 -5.85 -3.39
N ILE A 113 10.35 -4.99 -2.48
CA ILE A 113 11.68 -4.34 -2.56
C ILE A 113 12.81 -5.36 -2.40
N ALA A 114 12.67 -6.37 -1.54
CA ALA A 114 13.63 -7.47 -1.47
C ALA A 114 13.66 -8.27 -2.78
N GLY A 115 12.51 -8.47 -3.42
CA GLY A 115 12.38 -9.06 -4.75
C GLY A 115 13.10 -8.25 -5.83
N ASP A 116 12.80 -6.96 -5.92
CA ASP A 116 13.31 -5.99 -6.89
C ASP A 116 13.72 -4.68 -6.19
N PRO A 117 15.01 -4.50 -5.87
CA PRO A 117 15.51 -3.29 -5.21
C PRO A 117 15.36 -2.01 -6.02
N ALA A 118 15.10 -2.09 -7.33
CA ALA A 118 14.88 -0.93 -8.19
C ALA A 118 13.43 -0.44 -8.17
N LEU A 119 12.52 -1.14 -7.48
CA LEU A 119 11.11 -0.75 -7.40
C LEU A 119 10.90 0.69 -6.88
N PRO A 120 11.61 1.18 -5.85
CA PRO A 120 11.44 2.55 -5.35
C PRO A 120 11.92 3.66 -6.30
N SER A 121 12.73 3.32 -7.32
CA SER A 121 13.23 4.26 -8.33
C SER A 121 12.47 4.21 -9.64
N LYS A 122 11.54 3.25 -9.82
CA LYS A 122 10.64 3.18 -10.97
C LYS A 122 9.52 4.21 -10.79
N VAL A 123 9.41 5.14 -11.75
CA VAL A 123 8.41 6.23 -11.78
C VAL A 123 7.00 5.70 -12.04
N ASP A 124 6.87 4.57 -12.75
CA ASP A 124 5.61 3.92 -13.08
C ASP A 124 5.74 2.39 -12.94
N GLN A 125 4.74 1.74 -12.35
CA GLN A 125 4.64 0.26 -12.30
C GLN A 125 3.90 -0.32 -13.52
N GLY A 126 3.55 0.52 -14.50
CA GLY A 126 2.88 0.11 -15.72
C GLY A 126 3.75 -0.81 -16.56
N SER A 127 3.44 -2.11 -16.55
CA SER A 127 3.92 -3.03 -17.58
C SER A 127 3.21 -2.68 -18.90
N ASN A 128 3.88 -1.92 -19.76
CA ASN A 128 3.36 -1.49 -21.07
C ASN A 128 3.57 -2.53 -22.18
N LEU A 129 3.64 -3.83 -21.88
CA LEU A 129 3.85 -4.89 -22.87
C LEU A 129 2.61 -5.80 -22.96
N LYS A 130 1.76 -5.54 -23.97
CA LYS A 130 0.57 -6.35 -24.24
C LYS A 130 0.84 -7.48 -25.25
N LEU A 131 1.74 -7.31 -26.23
CA LEU A 131 2.09 -8.37 -27.18
C LEU A 131 3.37 -7.98 -27.97
N VAL A 132 4.29 -8.93 -28.19
CA VAL A 132 5.26 -8.87 -29.29
C VAL A 132 4.79 -9.87 -30.33
N GLY A 133 4.03 -9.38 -31.32
CA GLY A 133 3.52 -10.20 -32.40
C GLY A 133 3.42 -9.39 -33.68
N GLY A 134 4.22 -9.75 -34.68
CA GLY A 134 4.18 -9.15 -36.01
C GLY A 134 5.28 -9.72 -36.89
N ALA A 135 4.94 -10.69 -37.72
CA ALA A 135 5.76 -11.07 -38.85
C ALA A 135 5.86 -9.85 -39.79
N GLY A 136 7.04 -9.23 -39.86
CA GLY A 136 7.42 -8.31 -40.94
C GLY A 136 7.66 -6.85 -40.56
N VAL A 137 6.94 -6.25 -39.60
CA VAL A 137 7.20 -4.89 -39.11
C VAL A 137 6.72 -4.76 -37.65
N PRO A 138 7.58 -4.37 -36.68
CA PRO A 138 7.16 -4.18 -35.30
C PRO A 138 6.30 -2.92 -35.18
N THR A 139 4.98 -3.10 -35.10
CA THR A 139 4.06 -2.05 -34.66
C THR A 139 3.86 -2.21 -33.16
N VAL A 140 4.31 -1.21 -32.39
CA VAL A 140 4.13 -1.19 -30.94
C VAL A 140 2.89 -0.35 -30.66
N GLU A 141 1.77 -1.00 -30.37
CA GLU A 141 0.55 -0.33 -29.94
C GLU A 141 0.49 -0.32 -28.41
N PHE A 142 0.66 0.87 -27.82
CA PHE A 142 0.53 1.07 -26.39
C PHE A 142 -0.95 1.28 -26.05
N PHE A 143 -1.53 0.44 -25.18
CA PHE A 143 -2.79 0.78 -24.52
C PHE A 143 -2.51 2.01 -23.66
N ALA A 144 -3.18 3.13 -23.97
CA ALA A 144 -3.31 4.36 -23.17
C ALA A 144 -2.22 4.59 -22.11
N PRO A 145 -1.27 5.51 -22.33
CA PRO A 145 -0.14 5.70 -21.42
C PRO A 145 -0.65 6.03 -20.01
N THR A 146 -0.60 5.04 -19.11
CA THR A 146 -0.57 5.27 -17.67
C THR A 146 0.85 5.72 -17.33
N SER A 147 1.29 6.84 -17.90
CA SER A 147 2.44 7.56 -17.39
C SER A 147 1.97 8.38 -16.19
N ALA A 148 2.85 8.60 -15.21
CA ALA A 148 2.61 9.57 -14.14
C ALA A 148 2.19 10.96 -14.67
N SER A 149 2.48 11.29 -15.95
CA SER A 149 2.04 12.51 -16.63
C SER A 149 0.56 12.53 -17.05
N ALA A 150 -0.09 11.37 -17.17
CA ALA A 150 -1.51 11.24 -17.52
C ALA A 150 -2.43 11.11 -16.28
N GLY A 151 -1.87 11.04 -15.07
CA GLY A 151 -2.62 11.06 -13.81
C GLY A 151 -3.38 9.78 -13.47
N THR A 152 -3.36 8.75 -14.33
CA THR A 152 -4.14 7.50 -14.18
C THR A 152 -3.29 6.26 -13.89
N ALA A 153 -1.97 6.39 -13.78
CA ALA A 153 -1.11 5.27 -13.43
C ALA A 153 -1.21 4.92 -11.93
N PRO A 154 -1.44 3.65 -11.56
CA PRO A 154 -1.30 3.23 -10.18
C PRO A 154 0.17 3.40 -9.78
N ARG A 155 0.43 4.39 -8.90
CA ARG A 155 1.77 4.68 -8.37
C ARG A 155 2.24 3.57 -7.41
N LEU A 156 1.29 2.90 -6.78
CA LEU A 156 1.52 1.81 -5.83
C LEU A 156 1.26 0.44 -6.49
N PRO A 157 1.93 -0.64 -6.03
CA PRO A 157 1.54 -1.99 -6.38
C PRO A 157 0.08 -2.25 -5.98
N PHE A 158 -0.65 -3.02 -6.79
CA PHE A 158 -2.10 -3.24 -6.59
C PHE A 158 -2.45 -3.75 -5.17
N VAL A 159 -1.67 -4.70 -4.64
CA VAL A 159 -1.87 -5.25 -3.28
C VAL A 159 -1.75 -4.15 -2.22
N VAL A 160 -0.75 -3.27 -2.36
CA VAL A 160 -0.54 -2.13 -1.46
C VAL A 160 -1.67 -1.12 -1.61
N GLN A 161 -2.09 -0.83 -2.84
CA GLN A 161 -3.18 0.10 -3.13
C GLN A 161 -4.52 -0.35 -2.54
N GLN A 162 -4.81 -1.66 -2.49
CA GLN A 162 -6.01 -2.19 -1.84
C GLN A 162 -6.02 -1.94 -0.32
N LEU A 163 -4.85 -1.97 0.32
CA LEU A 163 -4.73 -1.75 1.76
C LEU A 163 -4.81 -0.26 2.11
N VAL A 164 -4.11 0.59 1.35
CA VAL A 164 -3.95 2.01 1.71
C VAL A 164 -4.89 2.95 0.98
N GLY A 165 -5.58 2.48 -0.06
CA GLY A 165 -6.36 3.33 -0.98
C GLY A 165 -7.44 4.16 -0.30
N LYS A 166 -8.05 3.64 0.77
CA LYS A 166 -9.07 4.35 1.57
C LYS A 166 -8.51 5.51 2.41
N TYR A 167 -7.20 5.65 2.48
CA TYR A 167 -6.53 6.70 3.25
C TYR A 167 -5.80 7.73 2.38
N LEU A 168 -5.82 7.53 1.05
CA LEU A 168 -5.20 8.45 0.11
C LEU A 168 -6.11 9.67 -0.08
N ALA A 169 -5.52 10.86 -0.09
CA ALA A 169 -6.25 12.07 -0.40
C ALA A 169 -6.73 12.02 -1.86
N THR A 170 -8.03 12.11 -2.06
CA THR A 170 -8.58 12.38 -3.39
C THR A 170 -8.21 13.81 -3.76
N VAL A 171 -7.69 14.03 -4.98
CA VAL A 171 -7.55 15.38 -5.52
C VAL A 171 -8.97 15.91 -5.69
N ALA A 172 -9.46 16.64 -4.70
CA ALA A 172 -10.70 17.38 -4.81
C ALA A 172 -10.47 18.50 -5.83
N ALA A 173 -10.72 18.20 -7.10
CA ALA A 173 -11.13 19.25 -8.01
C ALA A 173 -12.43 19.81 -7.43
N SER A 174 -12.39 21.06 -6.99
CA SER A 174 -13.59 21.86 -6.71
C SER A 174 -14.37 22.01 -8.02
N VAL A 175 -15.10 20.97 -8.42
CA VAL A 175 -15.98 20.96 -9.58
C VAL A 175 -17.22 20.19 -9.18
N GLU A 176 -18.32 20.92 -9.01
CA GLU A 176 -19.67 20.37 -9.12
C GLU A 176 -19.74 19.59 -10.44
N GLY A 177 -19.80 18.25 -10.36
CA GLY A 177 -19.76 17.38 -11.53
C GLY A 177 -18.75 16.27 -11.34
N GLY A 178 -19.19 15.22 -10.64
CA GLY A 178 -18.33 14.15 -10.17
C GLY A 178 -17.60 13.36 -11.26
N PHE A 179 -16.43 12.87 -10.88
CA PHE A 179 -16.04 11.47 -11.01
C PHE A 179 -15.15 11.12 -9.82
N GLY A 180 -15.73 11.14 -8.62
CA GLY A 180 -15.14 10.45 -7.48
C GLY A 180 -15.34 8.95 -7.71
N GLN A 181 -14.26 8.18 -7.86
CA GLN A 181 -14.37 6.74 -7.76
C GLN A 181 -14.58 6.41 -6.27
N ALA A 182 -15.84 6.44 -5.85
CA ALA A 182 -16.29 5.92 -4.56
C ALA A 182 -16.04 4.40 -4.57
N GLY A 183 -14.80 4.01 -4.29
CA GLY A 183 -14.44 2.64 -3.99
C GLY A 183 -14.94 2.30 -2.59
N SER A 184 -16.25 2.06 -2.45
CA SER A 184 -16.69 1.17 -1.39
C SER A 184 -15.99 -0.17 -1.67
N ALA A 185 -15.03 -0.55 -0.83
CA ALA A 185 -14.37 -1.86 -0.92
C ALA A 185 -15.35 -3.04 -0.75
N CYS A 186 -16.63 -2.76 -0.47
CA CYS A 186 -17.72 -3.69 -0.66
C CYS A 186 -18.36 -3.46 -2.04
N SER A 187 -17.79 -4.04 -3.10
CA SER A 187 -18.55 -4.18 -4.34
C SER A 187 -19.84 -4.95 -4.06
N ALA A 188 -20.97 -4.48 -4.61
CA ALA A 188 -22.28 -5.13 -4.46
C ALA A 188 -22.32 -6.58 -4.98
N PHE A 189 -21.26 -7.05 -5.65
CA PHE A 189 -21.08 -8.44 -6.05
C PHE A 189 -20.92 -9.43 -4.89
N SER A 190 -20.57 -8.98 -3.67
CA SER A 190 -20.56 -9.86 -2.48
C SER A 190 -21.94 -10.13 -1.87
N ARG A 191 -23.03 -9.49 -2.33
CA ARG A 191 -24.39 -9.71 -1.80
C ARG A 191 -25.22 -10.77 -2.52
N HIS A 192 -24.67 -11.46 -3.52
CA HIS A 192 -25.39 -12.51 -4.26
C HIS A 192 -24.77 -13.91 -4.14
N ARG A 193 -24.41 -14.31 -2.91
CA ARG A 193 -24.38 -15.72 -2.51
C ARG A 193 -25.17 -15.95 -1.22
N GLN A 194 -26.46 -15.63 -1.25
CA GLN A 194 -27.43 -16.34 -0.44
C GLN A 194 -28.27 -17.18 -1.39
N PHE A 195 -27.82 -18.41 -1.64
CA PHE A 195 -28.73 -19.47 -2.07
C PHE A 195 -29.61 -19.79 -0.86
N THR A 196 -30.76 -19.13 -0.76
CA THR A 196 -31.84 -19.62 0.09
C THR A 196 -32.41 -20.85 -0.61
N LEU A 197 -31.98 -22.03 -0.20
CA LEU A 197 -32.66 -23.29 -0.49
C LEU A 197 -34.01 -23.26 0.25
N ILE A 198 -35.04 -22.79 -0.44
CA ILE A 198 -36.42 -23.12 -0.09
C ILE A 198 -36.64 -24.53 -0.66
N HIS A 199 -36.62 -25.55 0.19
CA HIS A 199 -37.23 -26.83 -0.16
C HIS A 199 -38.63 -26.83 0.43
N GLY A 200 -39.60 -26.93 -0.48
CA GLY A 200 -41.02 -26.96 -0.19
C GLY A 200 -41.40 -28.22 0.56
N GLU A 201 -42.37 -28.04 1.43
CA GLU A 201 -43.21 -29.09 1.97
C GLU A 201 -44.18 -29.54 0.88
N GLU A 202 -44.17 -30.84 0.57
CA GLU A 202 -45.35 -31.63 0.23
C GLU A 202 -45.24 -32.98 0.96
#